data_AF-A0A377DVG5-F1
#
_entry.id   AF-A0A377DVG5-F1
#
_cell.length_a   1.000
_cell.length_b   1.000
_cell.length_c   1.000
_cell.angle_alpha   90.00
_cell.angle_beta   90.00
_cell.angle_gamma   90.00
#
_symmetry.space_group_name_H-M   'P 1'
#
loop_
_entity.id
_entity.type
_entity.pdbx_description
1 polymer ?
#
loop_
_entity_poly.entity_id
_entity_poly.type
_entity_poly.pdbx_seq_one_letter_code
_entity_poly.pdbx_strand_id
1 'polypeptide(L)' 'MKNCWKILDIEETTDVDIIRRAYLALLPSFHPETDPQGFKQLRQAYEEALRIAQSPAKSVLATRRI' A
#
# COMPACT_ATOMS: atom_id res chain seq x y z
N MET A 1 -11.18 -13.99 1.42
CA MET A 1 -11.21 -13.07 0.26
C MET A 1 -10.30 -11.89 0.59
N LYS A 2 -9.29 -11.60 -0.23
CA LYS A 2 -8.23 -10.63 0.09
C LYS A 2 -8.75 -9.20 -0.15
N ASN A 3 -9.40 -8.62 0.85
CA ASN A 3 -9.95 -7.27 0.77
C ASN A 3 -8.86 -6.18 0.66
N CYS A 4 -7.59 -6.51 0.90
CA CYS A 4 -6.48 -5.56 0.91
C CYS A 4 -6.25 -4.91 -0.46
N TRP A 5 -6.35 -5.67 -1.55
CA TRP A 5 -6.27 -5.14 -2.92
C TRP A 5 -7.41 -4.18 -3.24
N LYS A 6 -8.61 -4.52 -2.77
CA LYS A 6 -9.83 -3.72 -2.98
C LYS A 6 -9.81 -2.41 -2.17
N ILE A 7 -9.18 -2.41 -1.00
CA ILE A 7 -8.97 -1.19 -0.18
C ILE A 7 -7.91 -0.28 -0.82
N LEU A 8 -6.87 -0.87 -1.40
CA LEU A 8 -5.84 -0.14 -2.15
C LEU A 8 -6.32 0.28 -3.55
N ASP A 9 -7.55 -0.06 -3.94
CA ASP A 9 -8.12 0.19 -5.27
C ASP A 9 -7.21 -0.27 -6.43
N ILE A 10 -6.61 -1.45 -6.27
CA ILE A 10 -5.75 -2.08 -7.27
C ILE A 10 -6.06 -3.57 -7.44
N GLU A 11 -5.53 -4.14 -8.52
CA GLU A 11 -5.56 -5.58 -8.74
C GLU A 11 -4.57 -6.33 -7.84
N GLU A 12 -4.78 -7.65 -7.66
CA GLU A 12 -3.85 -8.52 -6.94
C GLU A 12 -2.51 -8.56 -7.67
N THR A 13 -1.48 -7.97 -7.07
CA THR A 13 -0.15 -7.84 -7.67
C THR A 13 0.94 -8.20 -6.67
N THR A 14 2.07 -8.70 -7.15
CA THR A 14 3.28 -8.89 -6.34
C THR A 14 4.26 -7.73 -6.49
N ASP A 15 3.90 -6.69 -7.26
CA ASP A 15 4.73 -5.50 -7.45
C ASP A 15 4.58 -4.49 -6.32
N VAL A 16 5.63 -4.37 -5.51
CA VAL A 16 5.70 -3.38 -4.42
C VAL A 16 5.53 -1.94 -4.91
N ASP A 17 5.99 -1.64 -6.13
CA ASP A 17 5.86 -0.28 -6.70
C ASP A 17 4.39 0.08 -6.98
N ILE A 18 3.59 -0.86 -7.47
CA ILE A 18 2.15 -0.67 -7.69
C ILE A 18 1.44 -0.46 -6.36
N ILE A 19 1.74 -1.31 -5.37
CA ILE A 19 1.17 -1.21 -4.00
C ILE A 19 1.47 0.16 -3.38
N ARG A 20 2.72 0.64 -3.50
CA ARG A 20 3.13 1.95 -2.99
C ARG A 20 2.47 3.10 -3.75
N ARG A 21 2.39 3.05 -5.08
CA ARG A 21 1.71 4.09 -5.88
C ARG A 21 0.24 4.20 -5.53
N ALA A 22 -0.45 3.08 -5.38
CA ALA A 22 -1.85 3.04 -4.98
C ALA A 22 -2.07 3.67 -3.60
N TYR A 23 -1.22 3.31 -2.64
CA TYR A 23 -1.23 3.92 -1.30
C TYR A 23 -1.01 5.43 -1.35
N LEU A 24 -0.06 5.92 -2.16
CA LEU A 24 0.20 7.35 -2.34
C LEU A 24 -0.96 8.08 -3.04
N ALA A 25 -1.64 7.43 -3.99
CA ALA A 25 -2.81 7.98 -4.65
C ALA A 25 -4.02 8.12 -3.70
N LEU A 26 -4.12 7.24 -2.71
CA LEU A 26 -5.17 7.25 -1.68
C LEU A 26 -4.85 8.19 -0.50
N LEU A 27 -3.57 8.49 -0.26
CA LEU A 27 -3.11 9.43 0.78
C LEU A 27 -3.85 10.78 0.82
N PRO A 28 -4.07 11.50 -0.31
CA PRO A 28 -4.82 12.76 -0.30
C PRO A 28 -6.31 12.58 0.00
N SER A 29 -6.88 11.38 -0.17
CA SER A 29 -8.27 11.10 0.18
C SER A 29 -8.44 10.71 1.65
N PHE A 30 -7.41 10.14 2.27
CA PHE A 30 -7.43 9.74 3.69
C PHE A 30 -6.65 10.72 4.56
N HIS A 31 -7.31 11.83 4.93
CA HIS A 31 -6.76 12.78 5.88
C HIS A 31 -6.86 12.23 7.32
N PRO A 32 -5.75 12.11 8.07
CA PRO A 32 -5.75 11.56 9.42
C PRO A 32 -6.54 12.41 10.42
N GLU A 33 -6.75 13.69 10.13
CA GLU A 33 -7.58 14.60 10.93
C GLU A 33 -9.09 14.37 10.73
N THR A 34 -9.49 13.83 9.58
CA THR A 34 -10.90 13.67 9.21
C THR A 34 -11.36 12.23 9.35
N ASP A 35 -10.51 11.25 9.03
CA ASP A 35 -10.86 9.83 9.08
C ASP A 35 -9.70 8.94 9.58
N PRO A 36 -9.47 8.89 10.91
CA PRO A 36 -8.43 8.05 11.49
C PRO A 36 -8.72 6.55 11.37
N GLN A 37 -9.98 6.14 11.16
CA GLN A 37 -10.36 4.75 10.95
C GLN A 37 -9.99 4.28 9.54
N GLY A 38 -10.32 5.05 8.52
CA GLY A 38 -10.01 4.80 7.13
C GLY A 38 -8.51 4.76 6.88
N PHE A 39 -7.74 5.66 7.51
CA PHE A 39 -6.28 5.62 7.44
C PHE A 39 -5.69 4.32 8.02
N LYS A 40 -6.24 3.81 9.13
CA LYS A 40 -5.84 2.52 9.70
C LYS A 40 -6.15 1.35 8.77
N GLN A 41 -7.32 1.35 8.13
CA GLN A 41 -7.71 0.31 7.17
C GLN A 41 -6.81 0.32 5.93
N LEU A 42 -6.51 1.50 5.39
CA LEU A 42 -5.59 1.67 4.27
C LEU A 42 -4.19 1.16 4.61
N ARG A 43 -3.68 1.49 5.81
CA ARG A 43 -2.39 0.99 6.31
C ARG A 43 -2.37 -0.53 6.46
N GLN A 44 -3.41 -1.13 7.05
CA GLN A 44 -3.51 -2.59 7.17
C GLN A 44 -3.51 -3.27 5.80
N ALA A 45 -4.27 -2.75 4.84
CA ALA A 45 -4.32 -3.27 3.49
C ALA A 45 -2.93 -3.21 2.80
N TYR A 46 -2.24 -2.07 2.93
CA TYR A 46 -0.87 -1.88 2.43
C TYR A 46 0.12 -2.88 3.05
N GLU A 47 0.08 -3.08 4.38
CA GLU A 47 0.98 -4.01 5.07
C GLU A 47 0.72 -5.47 4.67
N GLU A 48 -0.53 -5.86 4.48
CA GLU A 48 -0.88 -7.20 4.02
C GLU A 48 -0.41 -7.42 2.57
N ALA A 49 -0.66 -6.46 1.68
CA ALA A 49 -0.20 -6.49 0.30
C ALA A 49 1.33 -6.56 0.22
N LEU A 50 2.04 -5.79 1.07
CA LEU A 50 3.48 -5.86 1.20
C LEU A 50 3.98 -7.20 1.73
N ARG A 51 3.28 -7.85 2.66
CA ARG A 51 3.65 -9.20 3.13
C ARG A 51 3.53 -10.22 2.01
N ILE A 52 2.51 -10.10 1.18
CA ILE A 52 2.31 -10.97 0.02
C ILE A 52 3.41 -10.72 -1.03
N ALA A 53 3.75 -9.46 -1.29
CA ALA A 53 4.77 -9.07 -2.27
C ALA A 53 6.23 -9.28 -1.79
N GLN A 54 6.52 -9.17 -0.49
CA GLN A 54 7.89 -9.32 0.06
C GLN A 54 8.41 -10.77 0.07
N SER A 55 7.52 -11.75 -0.07
CA SER A 55 7.91 -13.11 -0.45
C SER A 55 8.01 -13.16 -1.98
N PRO A 56 9.12 -12.72 -2.62
CA PRO A 56 10.45 -13.29 -2.37
C PRO A 56 11.63 -12.30 -2.50
N ALA A 57 12.43 -12.16 -1.43
CA ALA A 57 13.86 -11.76 -1.44
C ALA A 57 14.27 -10.51 -2.27
N LYS A 58 14.47 -9.39 -1.57
CA LYS A 58 15.20 -8.18 -2.01
C LYS A 58 14.58 -7.40 -3.18
N SER A 59 13.83 -6.34 -2.86
CA SER A 59 13.84 -5.14 -3.71
C SER A 59 14.73 -4.09 -3.04
N VAL A 60 16.01 -4.19 -3.37
CA VAL A 60 17.01 -3.12 -3.28
C VAL A 60 16.48 -1.97 -4.16
N LEU A 61 16.71 -0.70 -3.77
CA LEU A 61 16.46 0.55 -4.51
C LEU A 61 15.36 1.46 -3.93
N ALA A 62 15.68 2.14 -2.83
CA ALA A 62 15.25 3.53 -2.63
C ALA A 62 16.48 4.44 -2.68
N THR A 63 17.20 4.39 -3.81
CA THR A 63 18.16 5.43 -4.18
C THR A 63 17.39 6.54 -4.86
N ARG A 64 17.14 7.64 -4.13
CA ARG A 64 17.38 9.00 -4.62
C ARG A 64 17.17 9.99 -3.47
N ARG A 65 18.29 10.31 -2.80
CA ARG A 65 18.51 11.67 -2.29
C ARG A 65 18.49 12.61 -3.49
N ILE A 66 17.73 13.70 -3.41
CA ILE A 66 18.11 14.99 -3.96
C ILE A 66 17.89 16.04 -2.89
#